data_AF-A0A929GHB1-F1
#
_entry.id   AF-A0A929GHB1-F1
#
_cell.length_a   1.000
_cell.length_b   1.000
_cell.length_c   1.000
_cell.angle_alpha   90.00
_cell.angle_beta   90.00
_cell.angle_gamma   90.00
#
_symmetry.space_group_name_H-M   'P 1'
#
loop_
_entity.id
_entity.type
_entity.pdbx_description
1 polymer ?
#
loop_
_entity_poly.entity_id
_entity_poly.type
_entity_poly.pdbx_seq_one_letter_code
_entity_poly.pdbx_strand_id
1 'polypeptide(L)'
;RKAEERGIRVTGSELVGLIPLQAMLDAGKYFLRKQRRSVGVSEKELLKIAVKSMGLDDLKPFNPKEKIIEYMLDNDDKKKLIDMSLTDFADETASESPAPGGGSISAYVGSLGVSLATMVANLSSHKRGWDNRWEEFSDWAEKGQKIKDELLHLVDEDTNAFNKIMETFGLPKGSDEEKAARQEAIQEASKYAIEIPFKVMHKAYESMEIIKAMAEIGNPNSVSDAGVGALCARTAVMGAYLNVKINASGVDDSDFVNEKLSKGLEIEEKAKELEAEILKIVNEKIT
;
A
#
# COMPACT_ATOMS: atom_id res chain seq x y z
N ARG A 1 3.56 36.80 6.70
CA ARG A 1 2.43 37.74 6.61
C ARG A 1 2.43 38.74 7.77
N LYS A 2 1.90 38.46 8.97
CA LYS A 2 1.88 39.44 10.08
C LYS A 2 3.26 40.00 10.48
N ALA A 3 4.31 39.17 10.50
CA ALA A 3 5.67 39.62 10.80
C ALA A 3 6.27 40.45 9.64
N GLU A 4 6.08 39.99 8.40
CA GLU A 4 6.54 40.70 7.18
C GLU A 4 5.87 42.08 7.03
N GLU A 5 4.57 42.20 7.35
CA GLU A 5 3.84 43.48 7.40
C GLU A 5 4.47 44.48 8.37
N ARG A 6 5.27 44.00 9.33
CA ARG A 6 6.01 44.80 10.30
C ARG A 6 7.51 44.89 9.99
N GLY A 7 7.94 44.41 8.82
CA GLY A 7 9.36 44.38 8.42
C GLY A 7 10.20 43.35 9.18
N ILE A 8 9.58 42.37 9.85
CA ILE A 8 10.26 41.37 10.67
C ILE A 8 10.26 40.02 9.92
N ARG A 9 11.42 39.36 9.90
CA ARG A 9 11.58 38.01 9.35
C ARG A 9 11.31 36.96 10.43
N VAL A 10 10.50 35.96 10.12
CA VAL A 10 10.36 34.75 10.94
C VAL A 10 11.52 33.80 10.61
N THR A 11 12.18 33.26 11.64
CA THR A 11 13.42 32.47 11.52
C THR A 11 13.25 30.99 11.89
N GLY A 12 12.02 30.54 12.11
CA GLY A 12 11.71 29.14 12.43
C GLY A 12 10.50 29.02 13.35
N SER A 13 10.18 27.78 13.73
CA SER A 13 9.20 27.47 14.76
C SER A 13 9.62 26.23 15.57
N GLU A 14 8.99 26.01 16.72
CA GLU A 14 9.19 24.81 17.53
C GLU A 14 7.84 24.18 17.85
N LEU A 15 7.78 22.86 17.73
CA LEU A 15 6.65 22.07 18.20
C LEU A 15 6.87 21.66 19.66
N VAL A 16 5.99 22.13 20.54
CA VAL A 16 6.01 21.79 21.96
C VAL A 16 5.04 20.63 22.22
N GLY A 17 5.54 19.55 22.82
CA GLY A 17 4.75 18.34 23.08
C GLY A 17 4.76 17.36 21.90
N LEU A 18 3.63 16.67 21.72
CA LEU A 18 3.39 15.68 20.68
C LEU A 18 2.34 16.18 19.69
N ILE A 19 2.41 15.73 18.45
CA ILE A 19 1.46 16.05 17.38
C ILE A 19 0.95 14.77 16.70
N PRO A 20 -0.34 14.70 16.29
CA PRO A 20 -0.83 13.62 15.45
C PRO A 20 -0.14 13.62 14.08
N LEU A 21 0.18 12.44 13.56
CA LEU A 21 0.77 12.22 12.23
C LEU A 21 -0.07 12.91 11.15
N GLN A 22 -1.39 12.74 11.20
CA GLN A 22 -2.30 13.31 10.21
C GLN A 22 -2.15 14.84 10.08
N ALA A 23 -1.95 15.56 11.18
CA ALA A 23 -1.78 17.01 11.15
C ALA A 23 -0.49 17.42 10.42
N MET A 24 0.59 16.64 10.59
CA MET A 24 1.84 16.85 9.86
C MET A 24 1.69 16.51 8.37
N LEU A 25 0.97 15.44 8.02
CA LEU A 25 0.70 15.08 6.64
C LEU A 25 -0.14 16.15 5.93
N ASP A 26 -1.18 16.66 6.60
CA ASP A 26 -2.02 17.73 6.07
C ASP A 26 -1.23 19.02 5.85
N ALA A 27 -0.31 19.36 6.75
CA ALA A 27 0.61 20.47 6.56
C ALA A 27 1.52 20.26 5.33
N GLY A 28 2.09 19.07 5.17
CA GLY A 28 2.90 18.71 4.01
C GLY A 28 2.12 18.89 2.70
N LYS A 29 0.89 18.37 2.64
CA LYS A 29 -0.02 18.52 1.49
C LYS A 29 -0.36 19.98 1.22
N TYR A 30 -0.64 20.76 2.27
CA TYR A 30 -0.92 22.19 2.16
C TYR A 30 0.23 22.94 1.47
N PHE A 31 1.47 22.70 1.89
CA PHE A 31 2.64 23.38 1.32
C PHE A 31 2.96 22.90 -0.11
N LEU A 32 2.75 21.63 -0.44
CA LEU A 32 2.88 21.14 -1.81
C LEU A 32 1.85 21.78 -2.75
N ARG A 33 0.58 21.84 -2.36
CA ARG A 33 -0.47 22.53 -3.14
C ARG A 33 -0.14 24.00 -3.36
N LYS A 34 0.37 24.69 -2.33
CA LYS A 34 0.83 26.09 -2.45
C LYS A 34 1.96 26.25 -3.47
N GLN A 35 2.78 25.23 -3.66
CA GLN A 35 3.85 25.18 -4.66
C GLN A 35 3.39 24.63 -6.02
N ARG A 36 2.10 24.27 -6.18
CA ARG A 36 1.56 23.57 -7.34
C ARG A 36 2.32 22.27 -7.64
N ARG A 37 2.62 21.52 -6.58
CA ARG A 37 3.29 20.22 -6.66
C ARG A 37 2.35 19.11 -6.22
N SER A 38 2.56 17.92 -6.77
CA SER A 38 1.79 16.73 -6.45
C SER A 38 1.86 16.42 -4.96
N VAL A 39 0.71 16.09 -4.38
CA VAL A 39 0.58 15.59 -3.00
C VAL A 39 0.69 14.07 -2.93
N GLY A 40 0.71 13.37 -4.07
CA GLY A 40 0.85 11.91 -4.17
C GLY A 40 2.29 11.42 -4.01
N VAL A 41 2.98 11.93 -2.99
CA VAL A 41 4.32 11.52 -2.58
C VAL A 41 4.26 10.65 -1.32
N SER A 42 5.37 10.02 -0.94
CA SER A 42 5.42 9.18 0.26
C SER A 42 5.16 9.97 1.54
N GLU A 43 4.67 9.28 2.58
CA GLU A 43 4.48 9.85 3.91
C GLU A 43 5.75 10.56 4.42
N LYS A 44 6.92 9.92 4.27
CA LYS A 44 8.22 10.49 4.64
C LYS A 44 8.51 11.81 3.92
N GLU A 45 8.15 11.91 2.64
CA GLU A 45 8.33 13.16 1.89
C GLU A 45 7.32 14.24 2.34
N LEU A 46 6.05 13.89 2.61
CA LEU A 46 5.07 14.82 3.19
C LEU A 46 5.55 15.39 4.53
N LEU A 47 6.06 14.52 5.42
CA LEU A 47 6.63 14.93 6.71
C LEU A 47 7.82 15.86 6.52
N LYS A 48 8.75 15.51 5.64
CA LYS A 48 9.91 16.36 5.32
C LYS A 48 9.47 17.73 4.81
N ILE A 49 8.49 17.80 3.91
CA ILE A 49 7.96 19.08 3.42
C ILE A 49 7.31 19.89 4.54
N ALA A 50 6.53 19.24 5.42
CA ALA A 50 5.91 19.88 6.57
C ALA A 50 6.95 20.49 7.50
N VAL A 51 7.96 19.71 7.90
CA VAL A 51 9.06 20.13 8.78
C VAL A 51 9.81 21.32 8.19
N LYS A 52 10.25 21.22 6.93
CA LYS A 52 11.00 22.28 6.26
C LYS A 52 10.18 23.55 6.03
N SER A 53 8.91 23.41 5.66
CA SER A 53 8.07 24.56 5.33
C SER A 53 7.61 25.35 6.56
N MET A 54 7.53 24.69 7.71
CA MET A 54 7.22 25.32 8.99
C MET A 54 8.46 25.75 9.78
N GLY A 55 9.67 25.38 9.32
CA GLY A 55 10.92 25.69 10.01
C GLY A 55 11.03 24.98 11.36
N LEU A 56 10.47 23.77 11.48
CA LEU A 56 10.45 23.00 12.73
C LEU A 56 11.82 22.47 13.13
N ASP A 57 12.76 22.44 12.18
CA ASP A 57 14.14 22.00 12.38
C ASP A 57 15.16 23.16 12.38
N ASP A 58 14.70 24.42 12.38
CA ASP A 58 15.57 25.60 12.34
C ASP A 58 16.27 25.88 13.69
N LEU A 59 15.61 25.54 14.82
CA LEU A 59 16.17 25.75 16.16
C LEU A 59 16.94 24.52 16.67
N LYS A 60 16.45 23.32 16.37
CA LYS A 60 17.06 22.02 16.70
C LYS A 60 16.52 20.95 15.74
N PRO A 61 17.21 19.81 15.55
CA PRO A 61 16.70 18.73 14.72
C PRO A 61 15.29 18.28 15.14
N PHE A 62 14.39 18.16 14.18
CA PHE A 62 13.07 17.57 14.40
C PHE A 62 13.18 16.04 14.31
N ASN A 63 12.98 15.32 15.42
CA ASN A 63 12.92 13.86 15.42
C ASN A 63 11.46 13.38 15.37
N PRO A 64 10.98 12.84 14.23
CA PRO A 64 9.61 12.35 14.12
C PRO A 64 9.25 11.26 15.15
N LYS A 65 10.19 10.36 15.47
CA LYS A 65 9.96 9.27 16.44
C LYS A 65 9.68 9.75 17.86
N GLU A 66 10.11 10.97 18.21
CA GLU A 66 9.89 11.56 19.53
C GLU A 66 8.75 12.59 19.56
N LYS A 67 8.29 13.05 18.40
CA LYS A 67 7.35 14.18 18.27
C LYS A 67 5.99 13.79 17.70
N ILE A 68 5.93 12.70 16.95
CA ILE A 68 4.69 12.22 16.34
C ILE A 68 4.14 11.07 17.19
N ILE A 69 2.86 11.17 17.57
CA ILE A 69 2.20 10.23 18.48
C ILE A 69 2.27 8.80 17.94
N GLU A 70 1.90 8.61 16.68
CA GLU A 70 1.82 7.31 16.01
C GLU A 70 3.20 6.66 15.87
N TYR A 71 4.24 7.44 15.56
CA TYR A 71 5.61 6.93 15.47
C TYR A 71 6.20 6.57 16.83
N MET A 72 5.78 7.27 17.90
CA MET A 72 6.18 6.95 19.27
C MET A 72 5.50 5.68 19.78
N LEU A 73 4.30 5.37 19.27
CA LEU A 73 3.53 4.18 19.61
C LEU A 73 3.89 2.95 18.75
N ASP A 74 4.51 3.14 17.59
CA ASP A 74 4.96 2.04 16.74
C ASP A 74 6.08 1.29 17.48
N ASN A 75 5.77 0.10 17.97
CA ASN A 75 6.72 -0.75 18.69
C ASN A 75 7.72 -1.32 17.66
N ASP A 76 8.95 -0.80 17.65
CA ASP A 76 10.09 -1.27 16.84
C ASP A 76 10.46 -2.77 17.12
N ASP A 77 9.81 -3.45 18.07
CA ASP A 77 10.14 -4.82 18.50
C ASP A 77 9.67 -5.92 17.53
N LYS A 78 8.75 -5.63 16.59
CA LYS A 78 8.34 -6.61 15.56
C LYS A 78 9.03 -6.30 14.25
N LYS A 79 9.94 -7.19 13.81
CA LYS A 79 10.54 -7.13 12.47
C LYS A 79 9.44 -7.29 11.42
N LYS A 80 9.14 -6.22 10.68
CA LYS A 80 8.22 -6.24 9.54
C LYS A 80 8.98 -6.69 8.30
N LEU A 81 8.34 -7.44 7.42
CA LEU A 81 8.90 -7.85 6.14
C LEU A 81 9.18 -6.65 5.24
N ILE A 82 8.30 -5.64 5.29
CA ILE A 82 8.45 -4.41 4.49
C ILE A 82 9.66 -3.55 4.88
N ASP A 83 10.28 -3.82 6.03
CA ASP A 83 11.49 -3.13 6.49
C ASP A 83 12.78 -3.80 5.97
N MET A 84 12.69 -4.98 5.34
CA MET A 84 13.82 -5.69 4.76
C MET A 84 14.34 -4.99 3.50
N SER A 85 15.63 -5.21 3.18
CA SER A 85 16.12 -4.85 1.86
C SER A 85 15.52 -5.77 0.79
N LEU A 86 15.51 -5.34 -0.47
CA LEU A 86 15.03 -6.19 -1.58
C LEU A 86 15.79 -7.52 -1.67
N THR A 87 17.10 -7.49 -1.36
CA THR A 87 17.94 -8.69 -1.33
C THR A 87 17.54 -9.59 -0.17
N ASP A 88 17.44 -9.06 1.05
CA ASP A 88 17.08 -9.87 2.22
C ASP A 88 15.66 -10.44 2.09
N PHE A 89 14.72 -9.68 1.54
CA PHE A 89 13.35 -10.16 1.31
C PHE A 89 13.33 -11.31 0.29
N ALA A 90 14.13 -11.23 -0.78
CA ALA A 90 14.25 -12.30 -1.75
C ALA A 90 14.96 -13.54 -1.17
N ASP A 91 16.03 -13.35 -0.41
CA ASP A 91 16.76 -14.43 0.25
C ASP A 91 15.90 -15.13 1.31
N GLU A 92 15.13 -14.38 2.11
CA GLU A 92 14.18 -14.94 3.09
C GLU A 92 13.06 -15.72 2.39
N THR A 93 12.50 -15.19 1.29
CA THR A 93 11.49 -15.89 0.48
C THR A 93 12.02 -17.21 -0.08
N ALA A 94 13.30 -17.27 -0.44
CA ALA A 94 13.96 -18.44 -0.99
C ALA A 94 14.48 -19.42 0.08
N SER A 95 14.29 -19.10 1.36
CA SER A 95 14.80 -19.89 2.48
C SER A 95 13.87 -21.06 2.86
N GLU A 96 14.21 -21.79 3.93
CA GLU A 96 13.34 -22.81 4.54
C GLU A 96 12.26 -22.21 5.45
N SER A 97 12.18 -20.88 5.55
CA SER A 97 11.18 -20.16 6.33
C SER A 97 9.79 -20.30 5.70
N PRO A 98 8.73 -20.53 6.51
CA PRO A 98 7.36 -20.61 5.99
C PRO A 98 6.77 -19.25 5.56
N ALA A 99 7.44 -18.13 5.88
CA ALA A 99 7.04 -16.78 5.50
C ALA A 99 8.29 -15.92 5.19
N PRO A 100 8.24 -15.02 4.19
CA PRO A 100 7.08 -14.62 3.38
C PRO A 100 6.67 -15.69 2.35
N GLY A 101 5.36 -15.90 2.24
CA GLY A 101 4.76 -16.85 1.30
C GLY A 101 4.19 -16.19 0.04
N GLY A 102 3.48 -16.98 -0.78
CA GLY A 102 2.88 -16.50 -2.03
C GLY A 102 1.87 -15.35 -1.85
N GLY A 103 1.18 -15.26 -0.72
CA GLY A 103 0.27 -14.16 -0.39
C GLY A 103 1.02 -12.84 -0.19
N SER A 104 2.06 -12.86 0.65
CA SER A 104 2.99 -11.75 0.90
C SER A 104 3.64 -11.25 -0.40
N ILE A 105 4.12 -12.17 -1.25
CA ILE A 105 4.67 -11.83 -2.57
C ILE A 105 3.62 -11.20 -3.48
N SER A 106 2.39 -11.73 -3.50
CA SER A 106 1.31 -11.18 -4.33
C SER A 106 0.97 -9.75 -3.92
N ALA A 107 0.91 -9.47 -2.61
CA ALA A 107 0.71 -8.12 -2.09
C ALA A 107 1.83 -7.17 -2.52
N TYR A 108 3.09 -7.61 -2.38
CA TYR A 108 4.24 -6.80 -2.74
C TYR A 108 4.31 -6.52 -4.24
N VAL A 109 4.08 -7.51 -5.10
CA VAL A 109 4.00 -7.34 -6.56
C VAL A 109 2.90 -6.35 -6.95
N GLY A 110 1.75 -6.41 -6.27
CA GLY A 110 0.67 -5.43 -6.44
C GLY A 110 1.12 -4.01 -6.10
N SER A 111 1.86 -3.86 -4.99
CA SER A 111 2.41 -2.57 -4.54
C SER A 111 3.37 -1.97 -5.59
N LEU A 112 4.18 -2.81 -6.25
CA LEU A 112 5.07 -2.38 -7.33
C LEU A 112 4.28 -1.93 -8.57
N GLY A 113 3.21 -2.65 -8.92
CA GLY A 113 2.34 -2.31 -10.05
C GLY A 113 1.71 -0.93 -9.90
N VAL A 114 1.10 -0.66 -8.75
CA VAL A 114 0.51 0.66 -8.47
C VAL A 114 1.57 1.74 -8.27
N SER A 115 2.77 1.39 -7.78
CA SER A 115 3.89 2.33 -7.64
C SER A 115 4.34 2.87 -9.00
N LEU A 116 4.37 2.03 -10.05
CA LEU A 116 4.66 2.48 -11.42
C LEU A 116 3.61 3.47 -11.92
N ALA A 117 2.31 3.17 -11.77
CA ALA A 117 1.26 4.12 -12.14
C ALA A 117 1.35 5.44 -11.35
N THR A 118 1.63 5.35 -10.04
CA THR A 118 1.84 6.53 -9.18
C THR A 118 3.04 7.35 -9.63
N MET A 119 4.12 6.71 -10.07
CA MET A 119 5.27 7.38 -10.67
C MET A 119 4.88 8.08 -11.97
N VAL A 120 4.14 7.41 -12.88
CA VAL A 120 3.65 8.02 -14.13
C VAL A 120 2.78 9.24 -13.82
N ALA A 121 1.89 9.16 -12.83
CA ALA A 121 1.07 10.28 -12.38
C ALA A 121 1.95 11.45 -11.90
N ASN A 122 2.93 11.19 -11.03
CA ASN A 122 3.84 12.23 -10.56
C ASN A 122 4.67 12.86 -11.69
N LEU A 123 5.20 12.06 -12.61
CA LEU A 123 5.91 12.57 -13.80
C LEU A 123 5.01 13.43 -14.69
N SER A 124 3.74 13.02 -14.85
CA SER A 124 2.73 13.77 -15.60
C SER A 124 2.40 15.10 -14.95
N SER A 125 2.29 15.14 -13.62
CA SER A 125 1.99 16.36 -12.86
C SER A 125 3.07 17.45 -12.99
N HIS A 126 4.28 17.09 -13.42
CA HIS A 126 5.43 18.01 -13.58
C HIS A 126 5.91 18.06 -15.03
N LYS A 127 5.12 17.54 -15.98
CA LYS A 127 5.47 17.58 -17.40
C LYS A 127 5.34 19.00 -17.93
N ARG A 128 6.41 19.50 -18.54
CA ARG A 128 6.43 20.84 -19.17
C ARG A 128 5.28 20.99 -20.16
N GLY A 129 4.50 22.07 -20.04
CA GLY A 129 3.34 22.36 -20.88
C GLY A 129 2.03 21.79 -20.34
N TRP A 130 2.06 21.03 -19.24
CA TRP A 130 0.87 20.52 -18.53
C TRP A 130 0.72 21.19 -17.15
N ASP A 131 1.26 22.39 -16.99
CA ASP A 131 1.28 23.13 -15.71
C ASP A 131 -0.12 23.42 -15.14
N ASN A 132 -1.16 23.37 -15.98
CA ASN A 132 -2.57 23.50 -15.58
C ASN A 132 -3.22 22.18 -15.15
N ARG A 133 -2.59 21.04 -15.43
CA ARG A 133 -3.08 19.68 -15.11
C ARG A 133 -2.34 19.03 -13.93
N TRP A 134 -1.49 19.79 -13.24
CA TRP A 134 -0.71 19.27 -12.10
C TRP A 134 -1.61 18.65 -11.02
N GLU A 135 -2.78 19.26 -10.74
CA GLU A 135 -3.71 18.83 -9.70
C GLU A 135 -4.43 17.53 -10.09
N GLU A 136 -4.87 17.43 -11.35
CA GLU A 136 -5.47 16.20 -11.91
C GLU A 136 -4.57 14.98 -11.71
N PHE A 137 -3.29 15.10 -12.08
CA PHE A 137 -2.33 14.00 -11.91
C PHE A 137 -1.88 13.82 -10.46
N SER A 138 -1.92 14.89 -9.65
CA SER A 138 -1.68 14.81 -8.21
C SER A 138 -2.73 13.95 -7.51
N ASP A 139 -4.00 14.08 -7.88
CA ASP A 139 -5.10 13.32 -7.29
C ASP A 139 -4.97 11.82 -7.62
N TRP A 140 -4.60 11.49 -8.87
CA TRP A 140 -4.26 10.12 -9.25
C TRP A 140 -3.08 9.56 -8.45
N ALA A 141 -2.02 10.35 -8.28
CA ALA A 141 -0.86 9.95 -7.51
C ALA A 141 -1.22 9.74 -6.02
N GLU A 142 -2.08 10.57 -5.44
CA GLU A 142 -2.55 10.40 -4.05
C GLU A 142 -3.37 9.11 -3.89
N LYS A 143 -4.27 8.81 -4.83
CA LYS A 143 -5.02 7.54 -4.85
C LYS A 143 -4.06 6.35 -4.93
N GLY A 144 -3.02 6.47 -5.76
CA GLY A 144 -2.00 5.43 -5.92
C GLY A 144 -1.17 5.19 -4.66
N GLN A 145 -0.75 6.24 -3.95
CA GLN A 145 -0.05 6.10 -2.65
C GLN A 145 -0.90 5.34 -1.63
N LYS A 146 -2.20 5.63 -1.52
CA LYS A 146 -3.10 4.95 -0.58
C LYS A 146 -3.16 3.44 -0.85
N ILE A 147 -3.41 3.05 -2.10
CA ILE A 147 -3.47 1.63 -2.48
C ILE A 147 -2.12 0.94 -2.27
N LYS A 148 -1.02 1.62 -2.61
CA LYS A 148 0.33 1.12 -2.39
C LYS A 148 0.61 0.87 -0.90
N ASP A 149 0.30 1.83 -0.03
CA ASP A 149 0.51 1.69 1.42
C ASP A 149 -0.38 0.59 2.02
N GLU A 150 -1.62 0.44 1.55
CA GLU A 150 -2.50 -0.68 1.94
C GLU A 150 -1.96 -2.03 1.49
N LEU A 151 -1.42 -2.13 0.27
CA LEU A 151 -0.80 -3.37 -0.23
C LEU A 151 0.48 -3.72 0.53
N LEU A 152 1.30 -2.73 0.89
CA LEU A 152 2.47 -2.95 1.75
C LEU A 152 2.07 -3.45 3.13
N HIS A 153 1.03 -2.87 3.75
CA HIS A 153 0.51 -3.37 5.02
C HIS A 153 0.04 -4.83 4.90
N LEU A 154 -0.58 -5.21 3.78
CA LEU A 154 -1.02 -6.58 3.53
C LEU A 154 0.13 -7.60 3.39
N VAL A 155 1.36 -7.17 3.08
CA VAL A 155 2.55 -8.05 3.06
C VAL A 155 2.79 -8.62 4.46
N ASP A 156 2.81 -7.76 5.48
CA ASP A 156 3.01 -8.20 6.87
C ASP A 156 1.78 -8.93 7.40
N GLU A 157 0.57 -8.47 7.03
CA GLU A 157 -0.67 -9.09 7.51
C GLU A 157 -0.86 -10.52 7.03
N ASP A 158 -0.33 -10.89 5.85
CA ASP A 158 -0.34 -12.27 5.36
C ASP A 158 0.48 -13.18 6.28
N THR A 159 1.65 -12.71 6.71
CA THR A 159 2.49 -13.43 7.69
C THR A 159 1.83 -13.48 9.07
N ASN A 160 1.18 -12.39 9.50
CA ASN A 160 0.42 -12.38 10.76
C ASN A 160 -0.77 -13.36 10.73
N ALA A 161 -1.47 -13.48 9.60
CA ALA A 161 -2.55 -14.45 9.42
C ALA A 161 -2.05 -15.89 9.50
N PHE A 162 -0.92 -16.19 8.85
CA PHE A 162 -0.28 -17.49 8.94
C PHE A 162 0.13 -17.83 10.39
N ASN A 163 0.77 -16.90 11.09
CA ASN A 163 1.19 -17.09 12.48
C ASN A 163 0.00 -17.35 13.41
N LYS A 164 -1.12 -16.63 13.22
CA LYS A 164 -2.35 -16.89 13.98
C LYS A 164 -2.86 -18.32 13.79
N ILE A 165 -2.85 -18.86 12.57
CA ILE A 165 -3.20 -20.27 12.35
C ILE A 165 -2.27 -21.18 13.15
N MET A 166 -0.95 -20.95 13.10
CA MET A 166 0.01 -21.77 13.83
C MET A 166 -0.20 -21.74 15.35
N GLU A 167 -0.53 -20.57 15.91
CA GLU A 167 -0.84 -20.40 17.34
C GLU A 167 -2.04 -21.25 17.77
N THR A 168 -3.08 -21.38 16.93
CA THR A 168 -4.26 -22.20 17.25
C THR A 168 -3.93 -23.69 17.44
N PHE A 169 -2.89 -24.20 16.77
CA PHE A 169 -2.49 -25.60 16.92
C PHE A 169 -1.87 -25.90 18.29
N GLY A 170 -1.34 -24.88 18.95
CA GLY A 170 -0.80 -24.95 20.32
C GLY A 170 -1.86 -24.92 21.42
N LEU A 171 -3.13 -24.62 21.11
CA LEU A 171 -4.19 -24.51 22.11
C LEU A 171 -4.49 -25.85 22.83
N PRO A 172 -4.89 -25.82 24.11
CA PRO A 172 -5.32 -27.01 24.87
C PRO A 172 -6.40 -27.83 24.16
N LYS A 173 -6.46 -29.12 24.46
CA LYS A 173 -7.40 -30.09 23.84
C LYS A 173 -7.76 -31.27 24.76
N GLY A 174 -7.62 -31.07 26.08
CA GLY A 174 -7.82 -32.09 27.10
C GLY A 174 -9.28 -32.27 27.51
N SER A 175 -10.06 -31.18 27.55
CA SER A 175 -11.51 -31.22 27.81
C SER A 175 -12.33 -31.00 26.53
N ASP A 176 -13.64 -31.28 26.59
CA ASP A 176 -14.53 -31.03 25.46
C ASP A 176 -14.77 -29.53 25.23
N GLU A 177 -14.76 -28.72 26.30
CA GLU A 177 -14.77 -27.25 26.21
C GLU A 177 -13.51 -26.72 25.53
N GLU A 178 -12.33 -27.25 25.87
CA GLU A 178 -11.06 -26.87 25.24
C GLU A 178 -11.03 -27.24 23.75
N LYS A 179 -11.56 -28.42 23.37
CA LYS A 179 -11.67 -28.82 21.97
C LYS A 179 -12.60 -27.90 21.19
N ALA A 180 -13.75 -27.53 21.77
CA ALA A 180 -14.70 -26.63 21.13
C ALA A 180 -14.10 -25.23 20.90
N ALA A 181 -13.48 -24.65 21.93
CA ALA A 181 -12.82 -23.34 21.83
C ALA A 181 -11.65 -23.38 20.84
N ARG A 182 -10.88 -24.47 20.82
CA ARG A 182 -9.79 -24.68 19.85
C ARG A 182 -10.33 -24.76 18.41
N GLN A 183 -11.42 -25.48 18.17
CA GLN A 183 -12.02 -25.57 16.84
C GLN A 183 -12.52 -24.21 16.37
N GLU A 184 -13.18 -23.44 17.24
CA GLU A 184 -13.64 -22.08 16.92
C GLU A 184 -12.46 -21.17 16.56
N ALA A 185 -11.38 -21.20 17.35
CA ALA A 185 -10.17 -20.43 17.07
C ALA A 185 -9.53 -20.80 15.72
N ILE A 186 -9.48 -22.10 15.38
CA ILE A 186 -8.99 -22.57 14.07
C ILE A 186 -9.87 -22.00 12.94
N GLN A 187 -11.19 -22.07 13.07
CA GLN A 187 -12.11 -21.58 12.05
C GLN A 187 -11.96 -20.06 11.82
N GLU A 188 -11.87 -19.27 12.90
CA GLU A 188 -11.68 -17.82 12.80
C GLU A 188 -10.31 -17.46 12.18
N ALA A 189 -9.24 -18.16 12.58
CA ALA A 189 -7.91 -17.96 12.00
C ALA A 189 -7.88 -18.33 10.50
N SER A 190 -8.52 -19.45 10.12
CA SER A 190 -8.65 -19.87 8.72
C SER A 190 -9.45 -18.87 7.88
N LYS A 191 -10.57 -18.35 8.41
CA LYS A 191 -11.35 -17.29 7.74
C LYS A 191 -10.51 -16.04 7.53
N TYR A 192 -9.76 -15.60 8.55
CA TYR A 192 -8.86 -14.46 8.43
C TYR A 192 -7.76 -14.68 7.37
N ALA A 193 -7.18 -15.88 7.29
CA ALA A 193 -6.20 -16.24 6.26
C ALA A 193 -6.79 -16.31 4.83
N ILE A 194 -8.11 -16.39 4.67
CA ILE A 194 -8.79 -16.21 3.38
C ILE A 194 -9.01 -14.72 3.10
N GLU A 195 -9.36 -13.95 4.13
CA GLU A 195 -9.67 -12.53 3.98
C GLU A 195 -8.48 -11.67 3.56
N ILE A 196 -7.27 -11.96 4.06
CA ILE A 196 -6.06 -11.20 3.71
C ILE A 196 -5.76 -11.26 2.20
N PRO A 197 -5.55 -12.44 1.58
CA PRO A 197 -5.35 -12.50 0.13
C PRO A 197 -6.56 -12.00 -0.66
N PHE A 198 -7.79 -12.18 -0.15
CA PHE A 198 -8.97 -11.59 -0.81
C PHE A 198 -8.94 -10.05 -0.82
N LYS A 199 -8.45 -9.41 0.24
CA LYS A 199 -8.20 -7.95 0.27
C LYS A 199 -7.09 -7.56 -0.72
N VAL A 200 -6.02 -8.35 -0.83
CA VAL A 200 -4.96 -8.14 -1.83
C VAL A 200 -5.55 -8.15 -3.25
N MET A 201 -6.43 -9.11 -3.57
CA MET A 201 -7.11 -9.15 -4.88
C MET A 201 -7.87 -7.85 -5.17
N HIS A 202 -8.68 -7.39 -4.21
CA HIS A 202 -9.44 -6.15 -4.36
C HIS A 202 -8.53 -4.95 -4.58
N LYS A 203 -7.45 -4.80 -3.81
CA LYS A 203 -6.57 -3.63 -3.89
C LYS A 203 -5.69 -3.65 -5.13
N ALA A 204 -5.20 -4.82 -5.53
CA ALA A 204 -4.51 -4.98 -6.79
C ALA A 204 -5.42 -4.65 -7.98
N TYR A 205 -6.68 -5.11 -7.97
CA TYR A 205 -7.66 -4.78 -9.01
C TYR A 205 -8.03 -3.29 -9.01
N GLU A 206 -8.25 -2.68 -7.84
CA GLU A 206 -8.53 -1.24 -7.70
C GLU A 206 -7.39 -0.39 -8.30
N SER A 207 -6.14 -0.83 -8.17
CA SER A 207 -4.99 -0.14 -8.77
C SER A 207 -5.04 -0.04 -10.29
N MET A 208 -5.73 -0.98 -10.96
CA MET A 208 -5.79 -1.04 -12.42
C MET A 208 -6.54 0.13 -13.03
N GLU A 209 -7.45 0.76 -12.28
CA GLU A 209 -8.10 2.02 -12.69
C GLU A 209 -7.07 3.14 -12.86
N ILE A 210 -6.14 3.27 -11.91
CA ILE A 210 -5.07 4.27 -11.95
C ILE A 210 -4.11 3.94 -13.08
N ILE A 211 -3.74 2.66 -13.21
CA ILE A 211 -2.84 2.19 -14.27
C ILE A 211 -3.44 2.51 -15.65
N LYS A 212 -4.72 2.24 -15.87
CA LYS A 212 -5.42 2.55 -17.12
C LYS A 212 -5.43 4.05 -17.39
N ALA A 213 -5.80 4.87 -16.41
CA ALA A 213 -5.75 6.32 -16.56
C ALA A 213 -4.35 6.79 -16.96
N MET A 214 -3.29 6.24 -16.35
CA MET A 214 -1.92 6.59 -16.69
C MET A 214 -1.49 6.11 -18.08
N ALA A 215 -2.00 4.97 -18.54
CA ALA A 215 -1.81 4.53 -19.92
C ALA A 215 -2.53 5.45 -20.92
N GLU A 216 -3.74 5.95 -20.61
CA GLU A 216 -4.57 6.76 -21.50
C GLU A 216 -4.17 8.24 -21.57
N ILE A 217 -3.95 8.88 -20.42
CA ILE A 217 -3.79 10.34 -20.31
C ILE A 217 -2.47 10.77 -19.67
N GLY A 218 -1.70 9.82 -19.11
CA GLY A 218 -0.42 10.08 -18.48
C GLY A 218 0.69 10.46 -19.46
N ASN A 219 1.89 10.68 -18.92
CA ASN A 219 3.07 11.07 -19.67
C ASN A 219 3.39 10.01 -20.76
N PRO A 220 3.34 10.35 -22.06
CA PRO A 220 3.55 9.39 -23.13
C PRO A 220 4.93 8.70 -23.08
N ASN A 221 5.94 9.39 -22.54
CA ASN A 221 7.30 8.85 -22.40
C ASN A 221 7.42 7.74 -21.34
N SER A 222 6.36 7.52 -20.54
CA SER A 222 6.31 6.55 -19.45
C SER A 222 5.16 5.56 -19.64
N VAL A 223 4.62 5.44 -20.86
CA VAL A 223 3.50 4.54 -21.16
C VAL A 223 3.87 3.06 -20.95
N SER A 224 5.13 2.69 -21.18
CA SER A 224 5.64 1.34 -20.89
C SER A 224 5.56 0.99 -19.40
N ASP A 225 5.77 1.98 -18.52
CA ASP A 225 5.69 1.80 -17.07
C ASP A 225 4.25 1.47 -16.64
N ALA A 226 3.25 2.07 -17.29
CA ALA A 226 1.84 1.71 -17.08
C ALA A 226 1.55 0.27 -17.56
N GLY A 227 2.13 -0.16 -18.68
CA GLY A 227 2.02 -1.54 -19.16
C GLY A 227 2.59 -2.57 -18.18
N VAL A 228 3.79 -2.33 -17.65
CA VAL A 228 4.38 -3.18 -16.60
C VAL A 228 3.52 -3.14 -15.32
N GLY A 229 2.99 -1.96 -14.97
CA GLY A 229 2.05 -1.80 -13.86
C GLY A 229 0.84 -2.74 -13.96
N ALA A 230 0.23 -2.84 -15.15
CA ALA A 230 -0.94 -3.70 -15.40
C ALA A 230 -0.59 -5.19 -15.24
N LEU A 231 0.57 -5.61 -15.77
CA LEU A 231 1.06 -6.98 -15.64
C LEU A 231 1.30 -7.37 -14.17
N CYS A 232 1.89 -6.46 -13.38
CA CYS A 232 2.08 -6.64 -11.95
C CYS A 232 0.74 -6.73 -11.20
N ALA A 233 -0.20 -5.81 -11.45
CA ALA A 233 -1.50 -5.80 -10.80
C ALA A 233 -2.30 -7.09 -11.08
N ARG A 234 -2.36 -7.53 -12.36
CA ARG A 234 -2.96 -8.81 -12.73
C ARG A 234 -2.27 -9.98 -12.03
N THR A 235 -0.94 -9.94 -11.90
CA THR A 235 -0.18 -10.99 -11.21
C THR A 235 -0.50 -11.07 -9.74
N ALA A 236 -0.60 -9.93 -9.08
CA ALA A 236 -1.04 -9.85 -7.69
C ALA A 236 -2.45 -10.42 -7.48
N VAL A 237 -3.41 -10.09 -8.35
CA VAL A 237 -4.78 -10.63 -8.27
C VAL A 237 -4.78 -12.16 -8.37
N MET A 238 -4.14 -12.71 -9.40
CA MET A 238 -4.12 -14.15 -9.62
C MET A 238 -3.34 -14.90 -8.52
N GLY A 239 -2.19 -14.37 -8.11
CA GLY A 239 -1.37 -14.95 -7.04
C GLY A 239 -2.13 -14.96 -5.71
N ALA A 240 -2.79 -13.86 -5.37
CA ALA A 240 -3.62 -13.80 -4.17
C ALA A 240 -4.81 -14.77 -4.25
N TYR A 241 -5.43 -14.94 -5.42
CA TYR A 241 -6.53 -15.88 -5.56
C TYR A 241 -6.11 -17.35 -5.34
N LEU A 242 -4.88 -17.72 -5.71
CA LEU A 242 -4.34 -19.04 -5.36
C LEU A 242 -4.28 -19.26 -3.85
N ASN A 243 -3.93 -18.20 -3.09
CA ASN A 243 -3.88 -18.24 -1.64
C ASN A 243 -5.29 -18.29 -1.01
N VAL A 244 -6.28 -17.61 -1.60
CA VAL A 244 -7.71 -17.78 -1.23
C VAL A 244 -8.14 -19.23 -1.42
N LYS A 245 -7.82 -19.85 -2.56
CA LYS A 245 -8.23 -21.22 -2.89
C LYS A 245 -7.63 -22.27 -1.95
N ILE A 246 -6.35 -22.15 -1.61
CA ILE A 246 -5.71 -23.14 -0.73
C ILE A 246 -6.26 -23.03 0.70
N ASN A 247 -6.47 -21.81 1.21
CA ASN A 247 -6.99 -21.58 2.56
C ASN A 247 -8.48 -21.93 2.68
N ALA A 248 -9.25 -21.84 1.60
CA ALA A 248 -10.66 -22.25 1.56
C ALA A 248 -10.90 -23.72 1.97
N SER A 249 -9.91 -24.59 1.79
CA SER A 249 -10.02 -26.00 2.19
C SER A 249 -10.08 -26.23 3.70
N GLY A 250 -9.66 -25.23 4.50
CA GLY A 250 -9.60 -25.30 5.96
C GLY A 250 -10.76 -24.64 6.70
N VAL A 251 -11.84 -24.27 6.01
CA VAL A 251 -13.02 -23.59 6.60
C VAL A 251 -14.28 -24.42 6.38
N ASP A 252 -15.02 -24.65 7.46
CA ASP A 252 -16.25 -25.47 7.46
C ASP A 252 -17.47 -24.69 6.93
N ASP A 253 -17.42 -23.37 7.02
CA ASP A 253 -18.46 -22.44 6.56
C ASP A 253 -18.52 -22.40 5.02
N SER A 254 -19.33 -23.28 4.44
CA SER A 254 -19.45 -23.43 2.99
C SER A 254 -19.99 -22.19 2.30
N ASP A 255 -20.86 -21.42 2.94
CA ASP A 255 -21.44 -20.22 2.34
C ASP A 255 -20.38 -19.12 2.22
N PHE A 256 -19.60 -18.91 3.28
CA PHE A 256 -18.44 -18.00 3.24
C PHE A 256 -17.44 -18.43 2.16
N VAL A 257 -17.07 -19.71 2.12
CA VAL A 257 -16.10 -20.23 1.14
C VAL A 257 -16.59 -20.02 -0.30
N ASN A 258 -17.84 -20.42 -0.59
CA ASN A 258 -18.42 -20.27 -1.91
C ASN A 258 -18.51 -18.81 -2.35
N GLU A 259 -18.86 -17.90 -1.42
CA GLU A 259 -18.89 -16.47 -1.68
C GLU A 259 -17.49 -15.94 -2.07
N LYS A 260 -16.46 -16.25 -1.28
CA LYS A 260 -15.09 -15.78 -1.53
C LYS A 260 -14.51 -16.33 -2.83
N LEU A 261 -14.76 -17.61 -3.13
CA LEU A 261 -14.32 -18.23 -4.38
C LEU A 261 -15.03 -17.63 -5.59
N SER A 262 -16.35 -17.46 -5.53
CA SER A 262 -17.12 -16.88 -6.63
C SER A 262 -16.69 -15.43 -6.92
N LYS A 263 -16.60 -14.58 -5.89
CA LYS A 263 -16.14 -13.20 -6.04
C LYS A 263 -14.67 -13.13 -6.46
N GLY A 264 -13.83 -14.02 -5.94
CA GLY A 264 -12.43 -14.10 -6.33
C GLY A 264 -12.26 -14.39 -7.83
N LEU A 265 -13.03 -15.35 -8.35
CA LEU A 265 -13.05 -15.66 -9.78
C LEU A 265 -13.49 -14.46 -10.61
N GLU A 266 -14.54 -13.75 -10.19
CA GLU A 266 -15.02 -12.56 -10.89
C GLU A 266 -13.93 -11.47 -10.98
N ILE A 267 -13.22 -11.21 -9.88
CA ILE A 267 -12.13 -10.23 -9.85
C ILE A 267 -10.96 -10.69 -10.74
N GLU A 268 -10.61 -11.98 -10.72
CA GLU A 268 -9.56 -12.54 -11.57
C GLU A 268 -9.86 -12.34 -13.06
N GLU A 269 -11.07 -12.66 -13.52
CA GLU A 269 -11.45 -12.49 -14.92
C GLU A 269 -11.49 -11.02 -15.32
N LYS A 270 -12.08 -10.15 -14.49
CA LYS A 270 -12.07 -8.71 -14.72
C LYS A 270 -10.66 -8.12 -14.78
N ALA A 271 -9.73 -8.62 -13.97
CA ALA A 271 -8.34 -8.18 -14.00
C ALA A 271 -7.64 -8.60 -15.30
N LYS A 272 -7.90 -9.81 -15.83
CA LYS A 272 -7.37 -10.25 -17.12
C LYS A 272 -7.91 -9.40 -18.27
N GLU A 273 -9.22 -9.14 -18.28
CA GLU A 273 -9.84 -8.29 -19.30
C GLU A 273 -9.27 -6.86 -19.29
N LEU A 274 -9.16 -6.27 -18.10
CA LEU A 274 -8.65 -4.91 -17.94
C LEU A 274 -7.15 -4.81 -18.27
N GLU A 275 -6.35 -5.83 -17.96
CA GLU A 275 -4.94 -5.88 -18.34
C GLU A 275 -4.78 -5.93 -19.86
N ALA A 276 -5.56 -6.78 -20.55
CA ALA A 276 -5.55 -6.85 -22.01
C ALA A 276 -5.95 -5.50 -22.66
N GLU A 277 -6.95 -4.81 -22.09
CA GLU A 277 -7.35 -3.47 -22.53
C GLU A 277 -6.21 -2.45 -22.36
N ILE A 278 -5.58 -2.42 -21.18
CA ILE A 278 -4.47 -1.51 -20.90
C ILE A 278 -3.29 -1.79 -21.84
N LEU A 279 -2.92 -3.05 -22.03
CA LEU A 279 -1.82 -3.39 -22.94
C LEU A 279 -2.11 -3.02 -24.38
N LYS A 280 -3.37 -3.10 -24.83
CA LYS A 280 -3.76 -2.60 -26.14
C LYS A 280 -3.48 -1.10 -26.25
N ILE A 281 -3.93 -0.30 -25.28
CA ILE A 281 -3.67 1.15 -25.24
C ILE A 281 -2.16 1.45 -25.23
N VAL A 282 -1.39 0.71 -24.44
CA VAL A 282 0.06 0.87 -24.34
C VAL A 282 0.73 0.56 -25.67
N ASN A 283 0.39 -0.56 -26.30
CA ASN A 283 0.97 -0.96 -27.58
C ASN A 283 0.67 0.06 -28.69
N GLU A 284 -0.58 0.53 -28.78
CA GLU A 284 -0.98 1.58 -29.75
C GLU A 284 -0.21 2.89 -29.59
N LYS A 285 0.40 3.15 -28.43
CA LYS A 285 1.19 4.36 -28.15
C LYS A 285 2.69 4.18 -28.31
N ILE A 286 3.18 2.95 -28.22
CA ILE A 286 4.62 2.63 -28.35
C ILE A 286 4.97 2.37 -29.82
N THR A 287 4.03 1.86 -30.60
CA THR A 287 4.18 1.61 -32.06
C THR A 287 3.71 2.79 -32.88
#